data_AF-A0A5X5P875-F1
#
_entry.id   AF-A0A5X5P875-F1
#
_cell.length_a   1.000
_cell.length_b   1.000
_cell.length_c   1.000
_cell.angle_alpha   90.00
_cell.angle_beta   90.00
_cell.angle_gamma   90.00
#
_symmetry.space_group_name_H-M   'P 1'
#
loop_
_entity.id
_entity.type
_entity.pdbx_description
1 polymer ?
#
loop_
_entity_poly.entity_id
_entity_poly.type
_entity_poly.pdbx_seq_one_letter_code
_entity_poly.pdbx_strand_id
1 'polypeptide(L)'
;MRRYIITDKDIFDAFQRWTSPKLKEQKMHTSFIREAVCRIHPDKVILQYDIRQKLKNMASRGLVTEVRLSPNATAWMITKGGLNGQN
;
A
#
# COMPACT_ATOMS: atom_id res chain seq x y z
N MET A 1 16.14 -18.93 2.92
CA MET A 1 15.62 -17.57 3.24
C MET A 1 14.11 -17.56 3.07
N ARG A 2 13.35 -17.29 4.14
CA ARG A 2 11.89 -17.17 4.06
C ARG A 2 11.54 -15.79 3.49
N ARG A 3 10.69 -15.72 2.47
CA ARG A 3 10.21 -14.44 1.93
C ARG A 3 9.49 -13.67 3.04
N TYR A 4 9.75 -12.37 3.14
CA TYR A 4 9.09 -11.50 4.10
C TYR A 4 7.59 -11.41 3.78
N ILE A 5 6.74 -11.54 4.80
CA ILE A 5 5.29 -11.44 4.64
C ILE A 5 4.88 -10.00 4.91
N ILE A 6 4.44 -9.30 3.88
CA ILE A 6 4.02 -7.90 3.96
C ILE A 6 2.65 -7.83 4.66
N THR A 7 2.58 -7.10 5.76
CA THR A 7 1.37 -6.92 6.57
C THR A 7 0.54 -5.74 6.08
N ASP A 8 -0.72 -5.64 6.55
CA ASP A 8 -1.56 -4.47 6.24
C ASP A 8 -0.95 -3.21 6.84
N LYS A 9 -0.37 -3.33 8.04
CA LYS A 9 0.30 -2.24 8.75
C LYS A 9 1.46 -1.66 7.93
N ASP A 10 2.27 -2.51 7.30
CA ASP A 10 3.38 -2.04 6.48
C ASP A 10 2.90 -1.15 5.32
N ILE A 11 1.77 -1.51 4.71
CA ILE A 11 1.14 -0.69 3.66
C ILE A 11 0.59 0.60 4.25
N PHE A 12 -0.11 0.56 5.38
CA PHE A 12 -0.63 1.78 6.02
C PHE A 12 0.49 2.74 6.42
N ASP A 13 1.56 2.25 7.06
CA ASP A 13 2.72 3.03 7.47
C ASP A 13 3.45 3.61 6.22
N ALA A 14 3.54 2.83 5.14
CA ALA A 14 4.08 3.29 3.86
C ALA A 14 3.27 4.46 3.28
N PHE A 15 1.93 4.41 3.35
CA PHE A 15 1.10 5.53 2.93
C PHE A 15 1.19 6.72 3.90
N GLN A 16 1.20 6.49 5.22
CA GLN A 16 1.26 7.57 6.22
C GLN A 16 2.43 8.52 6.01
N ARG A 17 3.60 7.97 5.62
CA ARG A 17 4.80 8.75 5.30
C ARG A 17 4.59 9.77 4.17
N TRP A 18 3.72 9.45 3.21
CA TRP A 18 3.50 10.28 2.03
C TRP A 18 2.17 11.05 2.12
N THR A 19 1.23 10.62 2.97
CA THR A 19 -0.03 11.30 3.22
C THR A 19 0.23 12.64 3.87
N SER A 20 0.15 13.70 3.09
CA SER A 20 -0.10 15.03 3.64
C SER A 20 -1.48 14.99 4.31
N PRO A 21 -1.64 15.48 5.54
CA PRO A 21 -2.94 15.53 6.24
C PRO A 21 -4.05 16.19 5.41
N LYS A 22 -3.68 17.04 4.45
CA LYS A 22 -4.58 17.77 3.56
C LYS A 22 -4.97 17.00 2.29
N LEU A 23 -4.33 15.87 1.98
CA LEU A 23 -4.58 15.07 0.77
C LEU A 23 -5.25 13.74 1.15
N LYS A 24 -6.56 13.79 1.42
CA LYS A 24 -7.37 12.61 1.80
C LYS A 24 -7.43 11.53 0.71
N GLU A 25 -7.11 11.87 -0.54
CA GLU A 25 -7.25 11.01 -1.72
C GLU A 25 -5.92 10.76 -2.44
N GLN A 26 -4.83 10.65 -1.69
CA GLN A 26 -3.52 10.47 -2.32
C GLN A 26 -3.42 9.12 -3.00
N LYS A 27 -3.11 9.18 -4.30
CA LYS A 27 -2.88 8.02 -5.17
C LYS A 27 -1.39 7.70 -5.18
N MET A 28 -1.02 6.46 -4.89
CA MET A 28 0.37 6.00 -4.86
C MET A 28 0.61 4.86 -5.84
N HIS A 29 1.69 4.96 -6.61
CA HIS A 29 2.14 3.86 -7.45
C HIS A 29 2.72 2.72 -6.60
N THR A 30 2.59 1.48 -7.08
CA THR A 30 3.17 0.29 -6.44
C THR A 30 4.67 0.43 -6.17
N SER A 31 5.41 1.11 -7.06
CA SER A 31 6.85 1.36 -6.91
C SER A 31 7.18 2.22 -5.69
N PHE A 32 6.42 3.30 -5.44
CA PHE A 32 6.62 4.17 -4.29
C PHE A 32 6.23 3.48 -2.98
N ILE A 33 5.15 2.71 -3.00
CA ILE A 33 4.75 1.89 -1.84
C ILE A 33 5.87 0.88 -1.51
N ARG A 34 6.40 0.18 -2.52
CA ARG A 34 7.53 -0.73 -2.35
C ARG A 34 8.73 -0.02 -1.73
N GLU A 35 9.13 1.13 -2.27
CA GLU A 35 10.26 1.88 -1.74
C GLU A 35 10.07 2.26 -0.27
N ALA A 36 8.87 2.71 0.10
CA ALA A 36 8.54 3.02 1.48
C ALA A 36 8.63 1.77 2.39
N VAL A 37 8.10 0.62 1.96
CA VAL A 37 8.20 -0.63 2.73
C VAL A 37 9.65 -1.12 2.84
N CYS A 38 10.46 -1.01 1.79
CA CYS A 38 11.91 -1.31 1.85
C CYS A 38 12.65 -0.44 2.87
N ARG A 39 12.23 0.83 3.05
CA ARG A 39 12.82 1.71 4.07
C ARG A 39 12.39 1.33 5.49
N ILE A 40 11.18 0.80 5.68
CA ILE A 40 10.71 0.29 6.98
C ILE A 40 11.45 -1.01 7.34
N HIS A 41 11.74 -1.85 6.34
CA HIS A 41 12.37 -3.16 6.50
C HIS A 41 13.67 -3.26 5.68
N PRO A 42 14.75 -2.56 6.08
CA PRO A 42 15.97 -2.43 5.28
C PRO A 42 16.72 -3.75 5.05
N ASP A 43 16.48 -4.75 5.89
CA ASP A 43 17.10 -6.08 5.82
C ASP A 43 16.28 -7.08 4.98
N LYS A 44 15.11 -6.67 4.47
CA LYS A 44 14.19 -7.56 3.75
C LYS A 44 14.22 -7.31 2.24
N VAL A 45 14.26 -8.41 1.49
CA VAL A 45 14.06 -8.38 0.04
C VAL A 45 12.56 -8.31 -0.24
N ILE A 46 12.10 -7.14 -0.70
CA ILE A 46 10.69 -6.89 -1.03
C ILE A 46 10.56 -6.69 -2.54
N LEU A 47 9.80 -7.58 -3.20
CA LEU A 47 9.52 -7.49 -4.63
C LEU A 47 8.29 -6.64 -4.89
N GLN A 48 8.27 -5.98 -6.04
CA GLN A 48 7.11 -5.20 -6.48
C GLN A 48 5.87 -6.09 -6.69
N TYR A 49 6.07 -7.34 -7.07
CA TYR A 49 5.01 -8.34 -7.19
C TYR A 49 4.31 -8.61 -5.85
N ASP A 50 5.08 -8.78 -4.77
CA ASP A 50 4.53 -9.07 -3.43
C ASP A 50 3.68 -7.90 -2.92
N ILE A 51 4.15 -6.67 -3.14
CA ILE A 51 3.39 -5.44 -2.84
C ILE A 51 2.09 -5.41 -3.65
N ARG A 52 2.13 -5.73 -4.95
CA ARG A 52 0.92 -5.74 -5.79
C ARG A 52 -0.10 -6.79 -5.34
N GLN A 53 0.36 -8.00 -5.02
CA GLN A 53 -0.52 -9.05 -4.49
C GLN A 53 -1.16 -8.62 -3.16
N LYS A 54 -0.36 -8.02 -2.28
CA LYS A 54 -0.84 -7.50 -1.01
C LYS A 54 -1.91 -6.42 -1.20
N LEU A 55 -1.68 -5.46 -2.08
CA LEU A 55 -2.62 -4.38 -2.37
C LEU A 55 -3.93 -4.91 -2.99
N LYS A 56 -3.86 -5.90 -3.89
CA LYS A 56 -5.06 -6.58 -4.41
C LYS A 56 -5.86 -7.28 -3.31
N ASN A 57 -5.19 -7.96 -2.39
CA ASN A 57 -5.85 -8.58 -1.23
C ASN A 57 -6.52 -7.53 -0.34
N MET A 58 -5.82 -6.43 -0.03
CA MET A 58 -6.39 -5.31 0.73
C MET A 58 -7.56 -4.65 0.00
N ALA A 59 -7.51 -4.55 -1.32
CA ALA A 59 -8.60 -4.02 -2.14
C ALA A 59 -9.83 -4.91 -2.10
N SER A 60 -9.65 -6.24 -2.17
CA SER A 60 -10.76 -7.20 -2.01
C SER A 60 -11.44 -7.11 -0.64
N ARG A 61 -10.74 -6.57 0.37
CA ARG A 61 -11.24 -6.31 1.73
C ARG A 61 -11.74 -4.87 1.93
N GLY A 62 -11.73 -4.03 0.90
CA GLY A 62 -12.20 -2.64 0.96
C GLY A 62 -11.27 -1.67 1.70
N LEU A 63 -10.00 -2.04 1.96
CA LEU A 63 -9.05 -1.18 2.69
C LEU A 63 -8.32 -0.19 1.77
N VAL A 64 -8.14 -0.56 0.51
CA VAL A 64 -7.53 0.28 -0.52
C VAL A 64 -8.34 0.19 -1.80
N THR A 65 -8.24 1.20 -2.65
CA THR A 65 -8.88 1.24 -3.97
C THR A 65 -7.81 1.29 -5.05
N GLU A 66 -7.92 0.42 -6.05
CA GLU A 66 -7.11 0.50 -7.26
C GLU A 66 -7.66 1.61 -8.16
N VAL A 67 -6.84 2.59 -8.49
CA VAL A 67 -7.18 3.72 -9.34
C VAL A 67 -6.41 3.62 -10.65
N ARG A 68 -7.12 3.47 -11.75
CA ARG A 68 -6.52 3.48 -13.09
C ARG A 68 -6.18 4.92 -13.48
N LEU A 69 -4.90 5.18 -13.73
CA LEU A 69 -4.40 6.50 -14.15
C LEU A 69 -4.28 6.60 -15.67
N SER A 70 -3.84 5.52 -16.31
CA SER A 70 -3.75 5.39 -17.76
C SER A 70 -3.93 3.92 -18.16
N PRO A 71 -3.98 3.57 -19.46
CA PRO A 71 -4.12 2.18 -19.89
C PRO A 71 -3.11 1.22 -19.23
N ASN A 72 -1.89 1.71 -18.97
CA ASN A 72 -0.75 0.95 -18.42
C ASN A 72 -0.29 1.42 -17.02
N ALA A 73 -1.00 2.36 -16.39
CA ALA A 73 -0.62 2.89 -15.08
C ALA A 73 -1.77 2.75 -14.08
N THR A 74 -1.46 2.10 -12.95
CA THR A 74 -2.36 1.92 -11.81
C THR A 74 -1.72 2.54 -10.57
N ALA A 75 -2.52 3.24 -9.81
CA ALA A 75 -2.18 3.72 -8.48
C ALA A 75 -3.15 3.13 -7.45
N TRP A 76 -2.83 3.33 -6.18
CA TRP A 76 -3.57 2.82 -5.05
C TRP A 76 -3.88 3.95 -4.11
N MET A 77 -5.08 3.93 -3.55
CA MET A 77 -5.54 4.93 -2.60
C MET A 77 -6.04 4.21 -1.36
N ILE A 78 -5.67 4.70 -0.17
CA ILE A 78 -6.30 4.20 1.06
C ILE A 78 -7.75 4.68 1.08
N THR A 79 -8.66 3.76 1.35
CA THR A 79 -10.05 4.10 1.63
C THR A 79 -10.10 4.59 3.08
N LYS A 80 -10.00 5.92 3.31
CA LYS A 80 -10.28 6.54 4.62
C LYS A 80 -11.78 6.49 4.91
N GLY A 81 -12.28 5.30 5.20
CA GLY A 81 -13.70 5.00 5.41
C GLY A 81 -13.95 3.79 6.29
N GLY A 82 -12.94 3.34 7.03
CA GLY A 82 -13.08 2.47 8.17
C GLY A 82 -12.11 2.95 9.22
N LEU A 83 -12.64 3.46 10.33
CA LEU A 83 -11.97 3.32 11.62
C LEU A 83 -11.45 1.89 11.73
N ASN A 84 -10.34 1.73 12.46
CA ASN A 84 -9.84 0.49 13.04
C ASN A 84 -10.83 -0.68 12.95
N GLY A 85 -10.36 -1.87 12.57
CA GLY A 85 -11.04 -3.12 12.88
C GLY A 85 -11.36 -3.23 14.38
N GLN A 86 -12.42 -2.55 14.78
CA GLN A 86 -13.16 -2.59 16.02
C GLN A 86 -14.59 -2.89 15.58
N ASN A 87 -14.82 -4.17 15.31
CA ASN A 87 -16.01 -4.85 15.78
C ASN A 87 -15.53 -6.16 16.39
#